data_AF-A0A914V398-F1
#
_entry.id   AF-A0A914V398-F1
#
_cell.length_a   1.000
_cell.length_b   1.000
_cell.length_c   1.000
_cell.angle_alpha   90.00
_cell.angle_beta   90.00
_cell.angle_gamma   90.00
#
_symmetry.space_group_name_H-M   'P 1'
#
loop_
_entity.id
_entity.type
_entity.pdbx_description
1 polymer ?
#
loop_
_entity_poly.entity_id
_entity_poly.type
_entity_poly.pdbx_seq_one_letter_code
_entity_poly.pdbx_strand_id
1 'polypeptide(L)'
;MFFSYVLFSFIPTFMDIIIGAIFLTTTFDFRFTLITLNTIILYLATVAMAHKWKRTLRKDMNKAEDAFRAIGVDSLLNFETVKYYNAEEYETDRYRAALLKSQHTDWLWTASYHYIHAVEKVITRGGLLAGALLCAFLISKEEDGLTVGDYVLFASYTQKLISPLNYLQYMF
;
A
#
# COMPACT_ATOMS: atom_id res chain seq x y z
N MET A 1 18.57 -4.31 13.86
CA MET A 1 17.59 -3.23 13.56
C MET A 1 16.30 -3.78 12.96
N PHE A 2 16.34 -4.57 11.87
CA PHE A 2 15.13 -5.17 11.26
C PHE A 2 14.31 -6.07 12.20
N PHE A 3 14.98 -6.93 12.99
CA PHE A 3 14.33 -7.84 13.94
C PHE A 3 13.59 -7.11 15.07
N SER A 4 14.18 -6.04 15.61
CA SER A 4 13.52 -5.19 16.61
C SER A 4 12.30 -4.48 16.02
N TYR A 5 12.36 -3.95 14.80
CA TYR A 5 11.20 -3.31 14.17
C TYR A 5 10.06 -4.28 13.88
N VAL A 6 10.35 -5.51 13.39
CA VAL A 6 9.31 -6.55 13.26
C VAL A 6 8.70 -6.85 14.62
N LEU A 7 9.51 -7.07 15.67
CA LEU A 7 9.01 -7.37 17.02
C LEU A 7 8.16 -6.23 17.60
N PHE A 8 8.59 -4.98 17.46
CA PHE A 8 7.93 -3.81 18.05
C PHE A 8 6.78 -3.26 17.21
N SER A 9 6.56 -3.72 15.97
CA SER A 9 5.41 -3.30 15.15
C SER A 9 4.42 -4.45 14.91
N PHE A 10 4.89 -5.67 14.68
CA PHE A 10 4.03 -6.80 14.36
C PHE A 10 3.23 -7.29 15.57
N ILE A 11 3.88 -7.42 16.74
CA ILE A 11 3.24 -7.85 17.98
C ILE A 11 2.13 -6.86 18.41
N PRO A 12 2.39 -5.53 18.51
CA PRO A 12 1.33 -4.60 18.88
C PRO A 12 0.21 -4.55 17.85
N THR A 13 0.49 -4.68 16.55
CA THR A 13 -0.58 -4.69 15.54
C THR A 13 -1.52 -5.89 15.70
N PHE A 14 -0.96 -7.09 15.95
CA PHE A 14 -1.78 -8.27 16.24
C PHE A 14 -2.59 -8.11 17.53
N MET A 15 -1.98 -7.54 18.56
CA MET A 15 -2.64 -7.28 19.83
C MET A 15 -3.77 -6.26 19.69
N ASP A 16 -3.56 -5.18 18.93
CA ASP A 16 -4.57 -4.16 18.63
C ASP A 16 -5.78 -4.76 17.89
N ILE A 17 -5.56 -5.66 16.92
CA ILE A 17 -6.64 -6.37 16.22
C ILE A 17 -7.47 -7.22 17.18
N ILE A 18 -6.82 -7.95 18.10
CA ILE A 18 -7.51 -8.79 19.09
C ILE A 18 -8.30 -7.92 20.09
N ILE A 19 -7.68 -6.88 20.63
CA ILE A 19 -8.33 -5.93 21.55
C ILE A 19 -9.51 -5.27 20.86
N GLY A 20 -9.37 -4.89 19.60
CA GLY A 20 -10.43 -4.28 18.82
C GLY A 20 -11.59 -5.20 18.50
N ALA A 21 -11.32 -6.47 18.19
CA ALA A 21 -12.38 -7.46 17.99
C ALA A 21 -13.16 -7.72 19.29
N ILE A 22 -12.47 -7.78 20.44
CA ILE A 22 -13.11 -7.94 21.75
C ILE A 22 -13.95 -6.71 22.09
N PHE A 23 -13.38 -5.50 21.96
CA PHE A 23 -14.07 -4.24 22.22
C PHE A 23 -15.34 -4.10 21.37
N LEU A 24 -15.25 -4.39 20.07
CA LEU A 24 -16.40 -4.36 19.17
C LEU A 24 -17.49 -5.36 19.55
N THR A 25 -17.13 -6.56 20.01
CA THR A 25 -18.13 -7.57 20.41
C THR A 25 -18.76 -7.26 21.77
N THR A 26 -18.05 -6.52 22.64
CA THR A 26 -18.57 -6.14 23.96
C THR A 26 -19.37 -4.84 23.94
N THR A 27 -19.04 -3.92 23.05
CA THR A 27 -19.68 -2.60 22.96
C THR A 27 -20.72 -2.53 21.85
N PHE A 28 -20.57 -3.35 20.81
CA PHE A 28 -21.52 -3.48 19.72
C PHE A 28 -21.98 -4.92 19.56
N ASP A 29 -23.10 -5.06 18.87
CA ASP A 29 -23.67 -6.34 18.48
C ASP A 29 -22.72 -7.14 17.56
N PHE A 30 -22.82 -8.48 17.58
CA PHE A 30 -21.91 -9.40 16.85
C PHE A 30 -21.80 -9.10 15.33
N ARG A 31 -22.84 -8.47 14.75
CA ARG A 31 -22.90 -8.07 13.34
C ARG A 31 -21.79 -7.07 12.96
N PHE A 32 -21.42 -6.16 13.86
CA PHE A 32 -20.35 -5.18 13.61
C PHE A 32 -18.96 -5.82 13.62
N THR A 33 -18.74 -6.77 14.53
CA THR A 33 -17.50 -7.55 14.59
C THR A 33 -17.27 -8.30 13.29
N LEU A 34 -18.32 -8.91 12.72
CA LEU A 34 -18.21 -9.70 11.48
C LEU A 34 -17.82 -8.82 10.27
N ILE A 35 -18.41 -7.62 10.14
CA ILE A 35 -18.07 -6.66 9.07
C ILE A 35 -16.61 -6.18 9.21
N THR A 36 -16.20 -5.84 10.43
CA THR A 36 -14.86 -5.33 10.70
C THR A 36 -13.80 -6.39 10.43
N LEU A 37 -14.03 -7.62 10.91
CA LEU A 37 -13.13 -8.75 10.70
C LEU A 37 -13.00 -9.09 9.22
N ASN A 38 -14.12 -9.09 8.47
CA ASN A 38 -14.08 -9.28 7.01
C ASN A 38 -13.26 -8.19 6.31
N THR A 39 -13.44 -6.92 6.70
CA THR A 39 -12.70 -5.78 6.15
C THR A 39 -11.20 -5.91 6.39
N ILE A 40 -10.80 -6.32 7.60
CA ILE A 40 -9.39 -6.52 7.97
C ILE A 40 -8.78 -7.67 7.15
N ILE A 41 -9.46 -8.81 7.03
CA ILE A 41 -8.98 -9.95 6.23
C ILE A 41 -8.80 -9.55 4.77
N LEU A 42 -9.79 -8.86 4.19
CA LEU A 42 -9.74 -8.42 2.80
C LEU A 42 -8.60 -7.43 2.55
N TYR A 43 -8.38 -6.50 3.49
CA TYR A 43 -7.25 -5.59 3.46
C TYR A 43 -5.91 -6.34 3.51
N LEU A 44 -5.73 -7.23 4.48
CA LEU A 44 -4.50 -8.02 4.64
C LEU A 44 -4.19 -8.85 3.40
N ALA A 45 -5.18 -9.50 2.81
CA ALA A 45 -5.03 -10.28 1.58
C ALA A 45 -4.58 -9.40 0.41
N THR A 46 -5.19 -8.22 0.26
CA THR A 46 -4.84 -7.25 -0.79
C THR A 46 -3.40 -6.77 -0.64
N VAL A 47 -2.99 -6.41 0.58
CA VAL A 47 -1.62 -5.97 0.88
C VAL A 47 -0.62 -7.09 0.58
N ALA A 48 -0.87 -8.32 1.03
CA ALA A 48 0.03 -9.45 0.79
C ALA A 48 0.21 -9.75 -0.71
N MET A 49 -0.86 -9.68 -1.50
CA MET A 49 -0.79 -9.84 -2.96
C MET A 49 -0.05 -8.68 -3.62
N ALA A 50 -0.33 -7.45 -3.20
CA ALA A 50 0.32 -6.23 -3.66
C ALA A 50 1.84 -6.24 -3.42
N HIS A 51 2.31 -6.75 -2.28
CA HIS A 51 3.76 -6.87 -2.01
C HIS A 51 4.46 -7.80 -3.00
N LYS A 52 3.87 -8.97 -3.27
CA LYS A 52 4.44 -9.92 -4.26
C LYS A 52 4.54 -9.28 -5.64
N TRP A 53 3.52 -8.53 -6.05
CA TRP A 53 3.51 -7.81 -7.32
C TRP A 53 4.55 -6.69 -7.37
N LYS A 54 4.56 -5.80 -6.36
CA LYS A 54 5.51 -4.68 -6.26
C LYS A 54 6.96 -5.16 -6.28
N ARG A 55 7.27 -6.27 -5.63
CA ARG A 55 8.64 -6.82 -5.63
C ARG A 55 9.16 -7.10 -7.05
N THR A 56 8.32 -7.65 -7.93
CA THR A 56 8.70 -7.93 -9.31
C THR A 56 8.93 -6.64 -10.09
N LEU A 57 8.01 -5.68 -10.01
CA LEU A 57 8.15 -4.37 -10.67
C LEU A 57 9.41 -3.63 -10.21
N ARG A 58 9.70 -3.67 -8.91
CA ARG A 58 10.89 -3.01 -8.35
C ARG A 58 12.18 -3.63 -8.89
N LYS A 59 12.19 -4.95 -9.07
CA LYS A 59 13.35 -5.65 -9.64
C LYS A 59 13.59 -5.22 -11.10
N ASP A 60 12.54 -5.05 -11.88
CA ASP A 60 12.66 -4.64 -13.28
C ASP A 60 13.06 -3.16 -13.41
N MET A 61 12.53 -2.30 -12.54
CA MET A 61 12.91 -0.90 -12.41
C MET A 61 14.40 -0.75 -12.08
N ASN A 62 14.88 -1.45 -11.05
CA ASN A 62 16.30 -1.42 -10.67
C ASN A 62 17.21 -1.87 -11.83
N LYS A 63 16.85 -2.93 -12.57
CA LYS A 63 17.63 -3.38 -13.73
C LYS A 63 17.69 -2.36 -14.86
N ALA A 64 16.57 -1.67 -15.13
CA ALA A 64 16.52 -0.64 -16.16
C ALA A 64 17.36 0.59 -15.76
N GLU A 65 17.28 0.98 -14.49
CA GLU A 65 18.05 2.08 -13.92
C GLU A 65 19.56 1.78 -13.89
N ASP A 66 19.95 0.56 -13.49
CA ASP A 66 21.35 0.11 -13.50
C ASP A 66 21.94 0.16 -14.92
N ALA A 67 21.18 -0.32 -15.93
CA ALA A 67 21.61 -0.28 -17.32
C ALA A 67 21.75 1.15 -17.86
N PHE A 68 20.79 2.03 -17.54
CA PHE A 68 20.84 3.45 -17.90
C PHE A 68 22.06 4.15 -17.30
N ARG A 69 22.33 3.92 -16.00
CA ARG A 69 23.49 4.48 -15.30
C ARG A 69 24.80 3.95 -15.88
N ALA A 70 24.89 2.66 -16.17
CA ALA A 70 26.07 2.06 -16.79
C ALA A 70 26.39 2.72 -18.14
N ILE A 71 25.40 2.84 -19.03
CA ILE A 71 25.58 3.48 -20.34
C ILE A 71 26.02 4.96 -20.19
N GLY A 72 25.46 5.68 -19.21
CA GLY A 72 25.85 7.06 -18.93
C GLY A 72 27.31 7.19 -18.49
N VAL A 73 27.75 6.32 -17.58
CA VAL A 73 29.14 6.29 -17.11
C VAL A 73 30.10 5.90 -18.24
N ASP A 74 29.78 4.86 -19.01
CA ASP A 74 30.62 4.41 -20.14
C ASP A 74 30.79 5.48 -21.22
N SER A 75 29.75 6.27 -21.47
CA SER A 75 29.78 7.36 -22.45
C SER A 75 30.67 8.52 -21.97
N LEU A 76 30.74 8.78 -20.67
CA LEU A 76 31.64 9.77 -20.08
C LEU A 76 33.09 9.31 -20.06
N LEU A 77 33.33 8.02 -19.77
CA LEU A 77 34.68 7.45 -19.75
C LEU A 77 35.29 7.38 -21.16
N ASN A 78 34.49 7.06 -22.17
CA ASN A 78 34.94 6.89 -23.56
C ASN A 78 34.67 8.13 -24.44
N PHE A 79 34.55 9.32 -23.85
CA PHE A 79 34.20 10.54 -24.59
C PHE A 79 35.17 10.84 -25.74
N GLU A 80 36.47 10.56 -25.54
CA GLU A 80 37.50 10.76 -26.56
C GLU A 80 37.28 9.85 -27.77
N THR A 81 36.99 8.57 -27.54
CA THR A 81 36.72 7.60 -28.61
C THR A 81 35.48 7.98 -29.41
N VAL A 82 34.41 8.42 -28.73
CA VAL A 82 33.18 8.86 -29.40
C VAL A 82 33.44 10.07 -30.31
N LYS A 83 34.24 11.04 -29.84
CA LYS A 83 34.65 12.21 -30.61
C LYS A 83 35.57 11.83 -31.79
N TYR A 84 36.50 10.89 -31.58
CA TYR A 84 37.41 10.40 -32.62
C TYR A 84 36.67 9.74 -33.79
N TYR A 85 35.62 8.96 -33.51
CA TYR A 85 34.83 8.28 -34.53
C TYR A 85 33.60 9.07 -35.01
N ASN A 86 33.38 10.30 -34.52
CA ASN A 86 32.22 11.12 -34.81
C ASN A 86 30.88 10.38 -34.57
N ALA A 87 30.85 9.52 -33.54
CA ALA A 87 29.74 8.60 -33.24
C ALA A 87 28.73 9.16 -32.22
N GLU A 88 28.66 10.49 -32.09
CA GLU A 88 27.87 11.18 -31.06
C GLU A 88 26.37 10.92 -31.17
N GLU A 89 25.85 10.90 -32.40
CA GLU A 89 24.43 10.67 -32.67
C GLU A 89 24.02 9.24 -32.27
N TYR A 90 24.83 8.25 -32.65
CA TYR A 90 24.63 6.86 -32.25
C TYR A 90 24.59 6.70 -30.72
N GLU A 91 25.51 7.35 -30.02
CA GLU A 91 25.62 7.20 -28.58
C GLU A 91 24.53 7.97 -27.80
N THR A 92 24.10 9.11 -28.36
CA THR A 92 22.92 9.84 -27.89
C THR A 92 21.66 9.00 -28.04
N ASP A 93 21.48 8.31 -29.17
CA ASP A 93 20.33 7.44 -29.40
C ASP A 93 20.35 6.21 -28.47
N ARG A 94 21.51 5.60 -28.25
CA ARG A 94 21.67 4.50 -27.28
C ARG A 94 21.29 4.95 -25.86
N TYR A 95 21.76 6.13 -25.45
CA TYR A 95 21.41 6.70 -24.16
C TYR A 95 19.91 7.01 -24.05
N ARG A 96 19.33 7.62 -25.11
CA ARG A 96 17.91 7.94 -25.17
C ARG A 96 17.04 6.68 -25.07
N ALA A 97 17.41 5.60 -25.74
CA ALA A 97 16.70 4.33 -25.65
C ALA A 97 16.72 3.75 -24.22
N ALA A 98 17.86 3.81 -23.53
CA ALA A 98 17.99 3.38 -22.15
C ALA A 98 17.16 4.26 -21.19
N LEU A 99 17.18 5.58 -21.40
CA LEU A 99 16.38 6.54 -20.63
C LEU A 99 14.88 6.25 -20.76
N LEU A 100 14.39 6.08 -21.99
CA LEU A 100 12.97 5.79 -22.26
C LEU A 100 12.53 4.48 -21.59
N LYS A 101 13.42 3.48 -21.56
CA LYS A 101 13.14 2.21 -20.88
C LYS A 101 13.04 2.39 -19.36
N SER A 102 13.94 3.17 -18.74
CA SER A 102 13.88 3.50 -17.31
C SER A 102 12.60 4.26 -16.98
N GLN A 103 12.27 5.28 -17.77
CA GLN A 103 11.06 6.08 -17.60
C GLN A 103 9.79 5.23 -17.69
N HIS A 104 9.74 4.27 -18.61
CA HIS A 104 8.61 3.35 -18.74
C HIS A 104 8.45 2.46 -17.50
N THR A 105 9.55 1.90 -16.96
CA THR A 105 9.49 1.10 -15.73
C THR A 105 9.12 1.93 -14.50
N ASP A 106 9.57 3.18 -14.43
CA ASP A 106 9.23 4.11 -13.34
C ASP A 106 7.76 4.52 -13.38
N TRP A 107 7.22 4.73 -14.59
CA TRP A 107 5.80 4.99 -14.80
C TRP A 107 4.95 3.79 -14.36
N LEU A 108 5.31 2.57 -14.75
CA LEU A 108 4.62 1.35 -14.32
C LEU A 108 4.63 1.17 -12.80
N TRP A 109 5.76 1.47 -12.16
CA TRP A 109 5.89 1.43 -10.70
C TRP A 109 4.94 2.42 -10.03
N THR A 110 4.97 3.67 -10.48
CA THR A 110 4.13 4.76 -9.94
C THR A 110 2.63 4.48 -10.18
N ALA A 111 2.27 4.03 -11.38
CA ALA A 111 0.90 3.65 -11.71
C ALA A 111 0.39 2.51 -10.81
N SER A 112 1.22 1.48 -10.60
CA SER A 112 0.90 0.36 -9.71
C SER A 112 0.73 0.79 -8.25
N TYR A 113 1.55 1.73 -7.79
CA TYR A 113 1.42 2.33 -6.45
C TYR A 113 0.05 2.97 -6.26
N HIS A 114 -0.38 3.83 -7.20
CA HIS A 114 -1.68 4.47 -7.13
C HIS A 114 -2.84 3.47 -7.25
N TYR A 115 -2.73 2.47 -8.12
CA TYR A 115 -3.75 1.43 -8.28
C TYR A 115 -3.99 0.64 -6.99
N ILE A 116 -2.91 0.18 -6.35
CA ILE A 116 -3.00 -0.60 -5.09
C ILE A 116 -3.62 0.25 -3.99
N HIS A 117 -3.19 1.51 -3.85
CA HIS A 117 -3.78 2.41 -2.87
C HIS A 117 -5.25 2.72 -3.15
N ALA A 118 -5.67 2.83 -4.41
CA ALA A 118 -7.08 3.00 -4.75
C ALA A 118 -7.92 1.80 -4.25
N VAL A 119 -7.46 0.57 -4.48
CA VAL A 119 -8.13 -0.65 -4.01
C VAL A 119 -8.22 -0.68 -2.48
N GLU A 120 -7.13 -0.38 -1.77
CA GLU A 120 -7.11 -0.29 -0.31
C GLU A 120 -8.11 0.74 0.23
N LYS A 121 -8.20 1.92 -0.42
CA LYS A 121 -9.17 2.95 -0.05
C LYS A 121 -10.61 2.52 -0.31
N VAL A 122 -10.88 1.78 -1.39
CA VAL A 122 -12.21 1.22 -1.67
C VAL A 122 -12.61 0.21 -0.60
N ILE A 123 -11.71 -0.70 -0.21
CA ILE A 123 -11.98 -1.70 0.83
C ILE A 123 -12.26 -1.02 2.18
N THR A 124 -11.38 -0.11 2.60
CA THR A 124 -11.49 0.56 3.90
C THR A 124 -12.70 1.49 3.98
N ARG A 125 -12.94 2.31 2.96
CA ARG A 125 -14.13 3.19 2.93
C ARG A 125 -15.42 2.40 2.73
N GLY A 126 -15.38 1.30 1.98
CA GLY A 126 -16.51 0.39 1.79
C GLY A 126 -16.92 -0.28 3.11
N GLY A 127 -15.95 -0.80 3.87
CA GLY A 127 -16.19 -1.36 5.20
C GLY A 127 -16.76 -0.32 6.18
N LEU A 128 -16.25 0.91 6.14
CA LEU A 128 -16.78 2.02 6.93
C LEU A 128 -18.23 2.36 6.55
N LEU A 129 -18.53 2.45 5.25
CA LEU A 129 -19.89 2.70 4.74
C LEU A 129 -20.86 1.59 5.15
N ALA A 130 -20.45 0.32 5.05
CA ALA A 130 -21.26 -0.81 5.46
C ALA A 130 -21.58 -0.77 6.97
N GLY A 131 -20.58 -0.46 7.81
CA GLY A 131 -20.79 -0.24 9.24
C GLY A 131 -21.71 0.96 9.53
N ALA A 132 -21.54 2.06 8.79
CA ALA A 132 -22.39 3.25 8.89
C ALA A 132 -23.87 2.95 8.59
N LEU A 133 -24.12 2.20 7.51
CA LEU A 133 -25.47 1.80 7.11
C LEU A 133 -26.10 0.86 8.13
N LEU A 134 -25.31 -0.05 8.72
CA LEU A 134 -25.79 -0.96 9.76
C LEU A 134 -26.13 -0.21 11.05
N CYS A 135 -25.31 0.78 11.46
CA CYS A 135 -25.65 1.72 12.53
C CYS A 135 -26.96 2.46 12.24
N ALA A 136 -27.11 3.05 11.05
CA ALA A 136 -28.31 3.79 10.68
C ALA A 136 -29.57 2.91 10.71
N PHE A 137 -29.46 1.65 10.27
CA PHE A 137 -30.56 0.69 10.32
C PHE A 137 -30.96 0.29 11.75
N LEU A 138 -29.98 0.08 12.63
CA LEU A 138 -30.24 -0.24 14.05
C LEU A 138 -30.85 0.94 14.81
N ILE A 139 -30.40 2.17 14.54
CA ILE A 139 -31.00 3.40 15.09
C ILE A 139 -32.46 3.53 14.64
N SER A 140 -32.74 3.27 13.35
CA SER A 140 -34.09 3.34 12.80
C SER A 140 -35.05 2.28 13.36
N LYS A 141 -34.54 1.20 13.96
CA LYS A 141 -35.34 0.10 14.51
C LYS A 141 -35.61 0.23 16.01
N GLU A 142 -35.07 1.25 16.69
CA GLU A 142 -35.19 1.47 18.13
C GLU A 142 -34.85 0.24 19.00
N GLU A 143 -34.10 -0.74 18.47
CA GLU A 143 -33.88 -2.02 19.17
C GLU A 143 -32.81 -1.94 20.28
N ASP A 144 -31.96 -0.89 20.35
CA ASP A 144 -30.82 -0.90 21.31
C ASP A 144 -30.28 0.47 21.79
N GLY A 145 -30.96 1.60 21.53
CA GLY A 145 -30.50 2.90 22.05
C GLY A 145 -29.13 3.38 21.54
N LEU A 146 -28.65 2.81 20.42
CA LEU A 146 -27.44 3.25 19.74
C LEU A 146 -27.56 4.73 19.32
N THR A 147 -26.54 5.52 19.61
CA THR A 147 -26.54 6.96 19.35
C THR A 147 -25.63 7.31 18.17
N VAL A 148 -25.77 8.53 17.63
CA VAL A 148 -24.85 9.08 16.60
C VAL A 148 -23.39 9.06 17.09
N GLY A 149 -23.16 9.11 18.40
CA GLY A 149 -21.84 8.96 19.02
C GLY A 149 -21.17 7.61 18.79
N ASP A 150 -21.95 6.52 18.73
CA ASP A 150 -21.43 5.17 18.53
C ASP A 150 -20.90 4.97 17.10
N TYR A 151 -21.54 5.63 16.12
CA TYR A 151 -21.03 5.69 14.76
C TYR A 151 -19.66 6.39 14.68
N VAL A 152 -19.51 7.53 15.35
CA VAL A 152 -18.24 8.28 15.37
C VAL A 152 -17.15 7.48 16.09
N LEU A 153 -17.51 6.77 17.17
CA LEU A 153 -16.63 5.83 17.87
C LEU A 153 -16.17 4.71 16.95
N PHE A 154 -17.09 4.05 16.23
CA PHE A 154 -16.76 2.99 15.27
C PHE A 154 -15.83 3.49 14.16
N ALA A 155 -16.13 4.64 13.57
CA ALA A 155 -15.34 5.22 12.48
C ALA A 155 -13.91 5.57 12.94
N SER A 156 -13.80 6.24 14.09
CA SER A 156 -12.53 6.64 14.69
C SER A 156 -11.70 5.44 15.13
N TYR A 157 -12.35 4.41 15.67
CA TYR A 157 -11.69 3.19 16.11
C TYR A 157 -11.19 2.35 14.93
N THR A 158 -11.99 2.23 13.87
CA THR A 158 -11.59 1.56 12.62
C THR A 158 -10.37 2.25 11.99
N GLN A 159 -10.34 3.59 11.98
CA GLN A 159 -9.15 4.33 11.53
C GLN A 159 -7.92 4.09 12.41
N LYS A 160 -8.09 4.03 13.74
CA LYS A 160 -7.01 3.71 14.67
C LYS A 160 -6.45 2.30 14.44
N LEU A 161 -7.30 1.32 14.15
CA LEU A 161 -6.90 -0.05 13.81
C LEU A 161 -6.15 -0.16 12.47
N ILE A 162 -6.54 0.63 11.47
CA ILE A 162 -5.89 0.63 10.14
C ILE A 162 -4.54 1.37 10.19
N SER A 163 -4.38 2.34 11.08
CA SER A 163 -3.14 3.13 11.21
C SER A 163 -1.87 2.28 11.40
N PRO A 164 -1.76 1.36 12.39
CA PRO A 164 -0.58 0.49 12.56
C PRO A 164 -0.36 -0.44 11.36
N LEU A 165 -1.44 -0.84 10.68
CA LEU A 165 -1.37 -1.71 9.51
C LEU A 165 -0.77 -1.02 8.28
N ASN A 166 -0.98 0.30 8.13
CA ASN A 166 -0.31 1.11 7.11
C ASN A 166 1.21 1.13 7.31
N TYR A 167 1.71 1.18 8.56
CA TYR A 167 3.15 1.13 8.83
C TYR A 167 3.78 -0.19 8.38
N LEU A 168 3.04 -1.29 8.54
CA LEU A 168 3.45 -2.61 8.08
C LEU A 168 3.62 -2.68 6.55
N GLN A 169 2.80 -1.94 5.80
CA GLN A 169 2.90 -1.83 4.34
C GLN A 169 4.13 -1.03 3.86
N TYR A 170 4.68 -0.13 4.68
CA TYR A 170 5.94 0.55 4.35
C TYR A 170 7.19 -0.31 4.65
N MET A 171 7.02 -1.36 5.46
CA MET A 171 8.11 -2.24 5.88
C MET A 171 8.40 -3.37 4.87
N PHE A 172 7.39 -3.82 4.13
CA PHE A 172 7.47 -4.89 3.13
C PHE A 172 7.46 -4.36 1.69
#